data_AF-A0A1X9T3Y3-F1
#
_entry.id   AF-A0A1X9T3Y3-F1
#
_cell.length_a   1.000
_cell.length_b   1.000
_cell.length_c   1.000
_cell.angle_alpha   90.00
_cell.angle_beta   90.00
_cell.angle_gamma   90.00
#
_symmetry.space_group_name_H-M   'P 1'
#
loop_
_entity.id
_entity.type
_entity.pdbx_description
1 polymer ?
#
loop_
_entity_poly.entity_id
_entity_poly.type
_entity_poly.pdbx_seq_one_letter_code
_entity_poly.pdbx_strand_id
1 'polypeptide(L)'
;MYPYKQPSARTLLRQFLTRFKKRGYIETANGKANLYAGCTRLSVQLRAASSRKPLTLPYRAIRAAIHYLYAVRTVTRSDLEAFSRGYNSALLGILIEIAGSAARIQRTASGRLRLSLLGIRYYFAGADRSPRDLTIAAHNGARHVLFSYAHLRGRRAWKQHVQRLGLRVLLDSGAFSVWRAAQQGKAIAPIDLAAYISFIQEHQDVIQAYFNLDVIGDPAATRQNAEQMQAAGLQPIPVWHAGTDLQELQQLIQQEHPVIAIGGTVGMSEKRRRRIFRWVFRLYPEQNFHFLGGSSRLLTAFPWFSADSTGWLVGRKYGALIDAQGQRRAPEINGLQATARNCQYLASLEAAG
;
A
#
# COMPACT_ATOMS: atom_id res chain seq x y z
N MET A 1 -15.35 2.72 20.19
CA MET A 1 -15.22 1.74 19.10
C MET A 1 -13.77 1.26 19.11
N TYR A 2 -13.53 0.02 19.54
CA TYR A 2 -12.16 -0.54 19.58
C TYR A 2 -11.57 -0.60 18.16
N PRO A 3 -10.29 -0.27 17.94
CA PRO A 3 -9.70 -0.39 16.61
C PRO A 3 -9.76 -1.86 16.19
N TYR A 4 -10.36 -2.12 15.03
CA TYR A 4 -10.41 -3.43 14.40
C TYR A 4 -8.97 -3.98 14.33
N LYS A 5 -8.66 -5.00 15.16
CA LYS A 5 -7.41 -5.74 15.06
C LYS A 5 -7.57 -6.73 13.92
N GLN A 6 -6.79 -6.55 12.86
CA GLN A 6 -6.70 -7.58 11.82
C GLN A 6 -6.39 -8.94 12.45
N PRO A 7 -7.08 -10.02 12.05
CA PRO A 7 -6.87 -11.34 12.61
C PRO A 7 -5.43 -11.80 12.39
N SER A 8 -4.83 -12.43 13.40
CA SER A 8 -3.45 -12.95 13.29
C SER A 8 -3.34 -14.00 12.19
N ALA A 9 -2.16 -14.15 11.58
CA ALA A 9 -1.92 -15.20 10.59
C ALA A 9 -2.21 -16.62 11.12
N ARG A 10 -2.04 -16.83 12.44
CA ARG A 10 -2.42 -18.09 13.10
C ARG A 10 -3.93 -18.30 13.12
N THR A 11 -4.69 -17.25 13.39
CA THR A 11 -6.17 -17.28 13.38
C THR A 11 -6.68 -17.57 11.96
N LEU A 12 -6.16 -16.84 10.96
CA LEU A 12 -6.51 -17.02 9.56
C LEU A 12 -6.19 -18.43 9.07
N LEU A 13 -4.99 -18.94 9.37
CA LEU A 13 -4.61 -20.32 9.02
C LEU A 13 -5.54 -21.35 9.67
N ARG A 14 -5.89 -21.18 10.95
CA ARG A 14 -6.81 -22.10 11.64
C ARG A 14 -8.18 -22.13 10.98
N GLN A 15 -8.75 -20.96 10.70
CA GLN A 15 -10.05 -20.84 10.02
C GLN A 15 -10.01 -21.49 8.63
N PHE A 16 -8.94 -21.23 7.87
CA PHE A 16 -8.70 -21.88 6.58
C PHE A 16 -8.67 -23.40 6.70
N LEU A 17 -7.86 -23.96 7.62
CA LEU A 17 -7.73 -25.42 7.77
C LEU A 17 -9.06 -26.08 8.13
N THR A 18 -9.88 -25.44 9.00
CA THR A 18 -11.23 -25.95 9.33
C THR A 18 -12.11 -26.01 8.08
N ARG A 19 -12.15 -24.93 7.28
CA ARG A 19 -12.94 -24.90 6.03
C ARG A 19 -12.41 -25.89 4.99
N PHE A 20 -11.10 -25.96 4.81
CA PHE A 20 -10.46 -26.85 3.83
C PHE A 20 -10.71 -28.32 4.15
N LYS A 21 -10.62 -28.72 5.43
CA LYS A 21 -10.98 -30.09 5.87
C LYS A 21 -12.44 -30.42 5.60
N LYS A 22 -13.35 -29.48 5.87
CA LYS A 22 -14.79 -29.66 5.67
C LYS A 22 -15.15 -29.76 4.19
N ARG A 23 -14.58 -28.89 3.36
CA ARG A 23 -14.84 -28.83 1.90
C ARG A 23 -14.12 -29.95 1.14
N GLY A 24 -12.98 -30.42 1.63
CA GLY A 24 -12.17 -31.47 1.01
C GLY A 24 -11.28 -31.01 -0.14
N TYR A 25 -11.40 -29.76 -0.62
CA TYR A 25 -10.56 -29.21 -1.68
C TYR A 25 -10.48 -27.67 -1.63
N ILE A 26 -9.48 -27.12 -2.32
CA ILE A 26 -9.39 -25.71 -2.73
C ILE A 26 -9.03 -25.64 -4.22
N GLU A 27 -9.19 -24.47 -4.82
CA GLU A 27 -8.77 -24.22 -6.19
C GLU A 27 -7.50 -23.36 -6.22
N THR A 28 -6.65 -23.63 -7.19
CA THR A 28 -5.60 -22.68 -7.58
C THR A 28 -6.21 -21.46 -8.24
N ALA A 29 -5.43 -20.41 -8.41
CA ALA A 29 -5.83 -19.21 -9.14
C ALA A 29 -6.27 -19.47 -10.60
N ASN A 30 -5.92 -20.63 -11.18
CA ASN A 30 -6.34 -21.06 -12.52
C ASN A 30 -7.48 -22.11 -12.48
N GLY A 31 -8.19 -22.26 -11.35
CA GLY A 31 -9.33 -23.18 -11.22
C GLY A 31 -8.96 -24.67 -11.05
N LYS A 32 -7.66 -25.03 -11.03
CA LYS A 32 -7.26 -26.43 -10.79
C LYS A 32 -7.45 -26.82 -9.31
N ALA A 33 -8.10 -27.95 -9.05
CA ALA A 33 -8.35 -28.44 -7.70
C ALA A 33 -7.08 -29.01 -7.01
N ASN A 34 -6.88 -28.61 -5.76
CA ASN A 34 -5.99 -29.24 -4.79
C ASN A 34 -6.85 -29.85 -3.68
N LEU A 35 -6.85 -31.18 -3.62
CA LEU A 35 -7.61 -31.97 -2.66
C LEU A 35 -6.89 -31.99 -1.31
N TYR A 36 -7.67 -32.01 -0.23
CA TYR A 36 -7.15 -32.27 1.11
C TYR A 36 -6.65 -33.71 1.18
N ALA A 37 -5.38 -33.89 1.51
CA ALA A 37 -4.73 -35.22 1.60
C ALA A 37 -4.33 -35.60 3.03
N GLY A 38 -4.53 -34.71 4.00
CA GLY A 38 -4.18 -34.94 5.40
C GLY A 38 -3.49 -33.73 6.05
N CYS A 39 -3.09 -33.89 7.30
CA CYS A 39 -2.26 -32.92 8.00
C CYS A 39 -1.41 -33.60 9.07
N THR A 40 -0.28 -32.98 9.40
CA THR A 40 0.52 -33.31 10.58
C THR A 40 0.37 -32.21 11.62
N ARG A 41 1.12 -32.31 12.74
CA ARG A 41 1.22 -31.23 13.72
C ARG A 41 1.79 -29.93 13.13
N LEU A 42 2.58 -30.00 12.06
CA LEU A 42 3.37 -28.87 11.53
C LEU A 42 3.06 -28.50 10.09
N SER A 43 2.23 -29.28 9.39
CA SER A 43 1.99 -29.11 7.96
C SER A 43 0.60 -29.58 7.53
N VAL A 44 0.14 -29.08 6.39
CA VAL A 44 -1.01 -29.62 5.66
C VAL A 44 -0.52 -30.33 4.40
N GLN A 45 -1.20 -31.41 4.04
CA GLN A 45 -0.96 -32.13 2.81
C GLN A 45 -2.07 -31.85 1.81
N LEU A 46 -1.69 -31.47 0.59
CA LEU A 46 -2.58 -31.22 -0.53
C LEU A 46 -2.20 -32.14 -1.67
N ARG A 47 -3.16 -32.60 -2.47
CA ARG A 47 -2.87 -33.37 -3.68
C ARG A 47 -3.54 -32.70 -4.86
N ALA A 48 -2.77 -32.26 -5.84
CA ALA A 48 -3.33 -31.81 -7.11
C ALA A 48 -4.12 -32.96 -7.73
N ALA A 49 -5.30 -32.68 -8.29
CA ALA A 49 -6.13 -33.72 -8.91
C ALA A 49 -5.36 -34.55 -9.97
N SER A 50 -4.44 -33.90 -10.69
CA SER A 50 -3.58 -34.50 -11.72
C SER A 50 -2.34 -35.23 -11.19
N SER A 51 -2.11 -35.27 -9.88
CA SER A 51 -0.93 -35.91 -9.25
C SER A 51 -1.33 -37.02 -8.28
N ARG A 52 -0.55 -38.09 -8.26
CA ARG A 52 -0.66 -39.16 -7.26
C ARG A 52 0.07 -38.83 -5.95
N LYS A 53 1.11 -37.99 -5.99
CA LYS A 53 1.92 -37.65 -4.81
C LYS A 53 1.38 -36.41 -4.08
N PRO A 54 1.08 -36.49 -2.77
CA PRO A 54 0.73 -35.32 -1.97
C PRO A 54 1.90 -34.34 -1.81
N LEU A 55 1.59 -33.06 -1.94
CA LEU A 55 2.39 -31.93 -1.54
C LEU A 55 2.25 -31.70 -0.03
N THR A 56 3.36 -31.52 0.68
CA THR A 56 3.37 -31.06 2.08
C THR A 56 3.74 -29.57 2.19
N LEU A 57 2.85 -28.75 2.75
CA LEU A 57 3.11 -27.33 3.03
C LEU A 57 3.22 -27.07 4.55
N PRO A 58 4.38 -26.62 5.05
CA PRO A 58 4.55 -26.28 6.46
C PRO A 58 3.68 -25.08 6.89
N TYR A 59 3.08 -25.16 8.08
CA TYR A 59 2.31 -24.07 8.65
C TYR A 59 3.13 -22.79 8.89
N ARG A 60 4.45 -22.92 9.10
CA ARG A 60 5.36 -21.76 9.17
C ARG A 60 5.42 -21.00 7.85
N ALA A 61 5.46 -21.70 6.72
CA ALA A 61 5.53 -21.10 5.39
C ALA A 61 4.21 -20.40 5.05
N ILE A 62 3.07 -21.06 5.32
CA ILE A 62 1.76 -20.46 5.08
C ILE A 62 1.57 -19.20 5.94
N ARG A 63 1.94 -19.25 7.23
CA ARG A 63 1.87 -18.06 8.11
C ARG A 63 2.77 -16.93 7.61
N ALA A 64 4.00 -17.23 7.19
CA ALA A 64 4.91 -16.23 6.62
C ALA A 64 4.32 -15.59 5.36
N ALA A 65 3.72 -16.39 4.47
CA ALA A 65 3.07 -15.89 3.26
C ALA A 65 1.81 -15.05 3.56
N ILE A 66 1.00 -15.41 4.57
CA ILE A 66 -0.11 -14.57 5.04
C ILE A 66 0.43 -13.25 5.57
N HIS A 67 1.46 -13.28 6.44
CA HIS A 67 2.09 -12.06 6.95
C HIS A 67 2.61 -11.17 5.83
N TYR A 68 3.27 -11.76 4.82
CA TYR A 68 3.75 -11.05 3.66
C TYR A 68 2.61 -10.42 2.86
N LEU A 69 1.57 -11.19 2.51
CA LEU A 69 0.39 -10.66 1.80
C LEU A 69 -0.24 -9.48 2.52
N TYR A 70 -0.46 -9.54 3.83
CA TYR A 70 -1.05 -8.41 4.56
C TYR A 70 -0.06 -7.24 4.73
N ALA A 71 1.24 -7.51 4.77
CA ALA A 71 2.25 -6.46 4.74
C ALA A 71 2.22 -5.73 3.39
N VAL A 72 2.44 -6.41 2.25
CA VAL A 72 2.56 -5.75 0.93
C VAL A 72 1.22 -5.53 0.21
N ARG A 73 0.14 -6.13 0.71
CA ARG A 73 -1.25 -6.11 0.19
C ARG A 73 -1.46 -6.68 -1.21
N THR A 74 -0.40 -7.02 -1.93
CA THR A 74 -0.50 -7.63 -3.25
C THR A 74 0.64 -8.60 -3.49
N VAL A 75 0.35 -9.76 -4.08
CA VAL A 75 1.34 -10.80 -4.38
C VAL A 75 1.02 -11.50 -5.68
N THR A 76 2.06 -11.91 -6.38
CA THR A 76 2.03 -12.82 -7.52
C THR A 76 2.51 -14.20 -7.09
N ARG A 77 2.45 -15.17 -8.00
CA ARG A 77 3.04 -16.49 -7.76
C ARG A 77 4.55 -16.41 -7.51
N SER A 78 5.27 -15.54 -8.21
CA SER A 78 6.73 -15.42 -8.11
C SER A 78 7.15 -14.89 -6.74
N ASP A 79 6.40 -13.95 -6.17
CA ASP A 79 6.66 -13.43 -4.82
C ASP A 79 6.61 -14.53 -3.74
N LEU A 80 5.86 -15.60 -4.01
CA LEU A 80 5.69 -16.70 -3.06
C LEU A 80 6.81 -17.76 -3.12
N GLU A 81 7.74 -17.65 -4.08
CA GLU A 81 8.91 -18.54 -4.20
C GLU A 81 9.79 -18.50 -2.95
N ALA A 82 9.86 -17.34 -2.29
CA ALA A 82 10.58 -17.16 -1.04
C ALA A 82 10.02 -18.01 0.12
N PHE A 83 8.75 -18.42 0.07
CA PHE A 83 8.09 -19.17 1.15
C PHE A 83 7.94 -20.66 0.84
N SER A 84 7.86 -21.04 -0.44
CA SER A 84 7.71 -22.44 -0.87
C SER A 84 8.55 -22.77 -2.09
N ARG A 85 9.51 -23.69 -1.96
CA ARG A 85 10.28 -24.18 -3.11
C ARG A 85 9.42 -25.10 -3.98
N GLY A 86 8.86 -24.57 -5.07
CA GLY A 86 8.15 -25.36 -6.11
C GLY A 86 6.63 -25.50 -5.93
N TYR A 87 6.02 -24.84 -4.94
CA TYR A 87 4.61 -25.07 -4.57
C TYR A 87 3.75 -23.80 -4.51
N ASN A 88 4.22 -22.76 -5.19
CA ASN A 88 3.67 -21.41 -5.14
C ASN A 88 2.23 -21.32 -5.65
N SER A 89 1.84 -22.19 -6.58
CA SER A 89 0.46 -22.22 -7.10
C SER A 89 -0.53 -22.72 -6.06
N ALA A 90 -0.14 -23.70 -5.23
CA ALA A 90 -0.97 -24.18 -4.13
C ALA A 90 -0.99 -23.15 -3.00
N LEU A 91 0.16 -22.55 -2.69
CA LEU A 91 0.25 -21.50 -1.68
C LEU A 91 -0.59 -20.27 -2.07
N LEU A 92 -0.56 -19.85 -3.34
CA LEU A 92 -1.42 -18.77 -3.84
C LEU A 92 -2.91 -19.14 -3.72
N GLY A 93 -3.30 -20.37 -4.05
CA GLY A 93 -4.67 -20.86 -3.83
C GLY A 93 -5.12 -20.81 -2.36
N ILE A 94 -4.22 -21.17 -1.44
CA ILE A 94 -4.47 -21.01 0.01
C ILE A 94 -4.69 -19.55 0.37
N LEU A 95 -3.86 -18.63 -0.13
CA LEU A 95 -4.01 -17.19 0.14
C LEU A 95 -5.30 -16.62 -0.45
N ILE A 96 -5.71 -17.07 -1.63
CA ILE A 96 -7.00 -16.71 -2.24
C ILE A 96 -8.16 -17.15 -1.34
N GLU A 97 -8.16 -18.41 -0.88
CA GLU A 97 -9.21 -18.93 0.01
C GLU A 97 -9.23 -18.20 1.37
N ILE A 98 -8.05 -17.83 1.89
CA ILE A 98 -7.93 -17.05 3.14
C ILE A 98 -8.49 -15.65 2.96
N ALA A 99 -8.12 -14.96 1.88
CA ALA A 99 -8.56 -13.60 1.64
C ALA A 99 -10.05 -13.53 1.26
N GLY A 100 -10.56 -14.54 0.55
CA GLY A 100 -11.96 -14.65 0.16
C GLY A 100 -12.42 -13.42 -0.59
N SER A 101 -13.55 -12.84 -0.16
CA SER A 101 -14.12 -11.63 -0.76
C SER A 101 -13.32 -10.35 -0.47
N ALA A 102 -12.37 -10.36 0.47
CA ALA A 102 -11.56 -9.20 0.82
C ALA A 102 -10.35 -9.01 -0.12
N ALA A 103 -10.34 -9.69 -1.27
CA ALA A 103 -9.31 -9.57 -2.28
C ALA A 103 -9.88 -9.73 -3.69
N ARG A 104 -9.11 -9.23 -4.67
CA ARG A 104 -9.36 -9.44 -6.09
C ARG A 104 -8.17 -10.13 -6.75
N ILE A 105 -8.43 -10.82 -7.86
CA ILE A 105 -7.40 -11.41 -8.71
C ILE A 105 -7.34 -10.58 -9.99
N GLN A 106 -6.14 -10.12 -10.34
CA GLN A 106 -5.85 -9.43 -11.59
C GLN A 106 -5.02 -10.34 -12.50
N ARG A 107 -5.31 -10.33 -13.80
CA ARG A 107 -4.36 -10.84 -14.81
C ARG A 107 -3.49 -9.70 -15.32
N THR A 108 -2.18 -9.80 -15.14
CA THR A 108 -1.22 -8.78 -15.57
C THR A 108 -1.01 -8.82 -17.09
N ALA A 109 -0.28 -7.84 -17.64
CA ALA A 109 -0.03 -7.73 -19.09
C ALA A 109 0.65 -8.98 -19.69
N SER A 110 1.56 -9.62 -18.96
CA SER A 110 2.21 -10.88 -19.33
C SER A 110 1.39 -12.13 -19.00
N GLY A 111 0.14 -11.97 -18.52
CA GLY A 111 -0.75 -13.07 -18.20
C GLY A 111 -0.56 -13.68 -16.81
N ARG A 112 0.33 -13.13 -15.96
CA ARG A 112 0.51 -13.58 -14.57
C ARG A 112 -0.71 -13.23 -13.73
N LEU A 113 -0.95 -14.02 -12.69
CA LEU A 113 -2.04 -13.74 -11.73
C LEU A 113 -1.49 -13.04 -10.50
N ARG A 114 -2.18 -11.95 -10.12
CA ARG A 114 -1.88 -11.12 -8.96
C ARG A 114 -3.08 -11.12 -8.02
N LEU A 115 -2.87 -11.50 -6.77
CA LEU A 115 -3.84 -11.35 -5.69
C LEU A 115 -3.62 -10.01 -5.02
N SER A 116 -4.64 -9.18 -4.90
CA SER A 116 -4.59 -7.87 -4.23
C SER A 116 -5.70 -7.75 -3.19
N LEU A 117 -5.34 -7.42 -1.95
CA LEU A 117 -6.31 -7.12 -0.90
C LEU A 117 -7.09 -5.86 -1.24
N LEU A 118 -8.39 -5.89 -0.98
CA LEU A 118 -9.30 -4.76 -1.11
C LEU A 118 -9.20 -3.83 0.11
N GLY A 119 -9.78 -2.64 -0.02
CA GLY A 119 -9.69 -1.57 0.98
C GLY A 119 -8.51 -0.63 0.72
N ILE A 120 -8.51 0.50 1.40
CA ILE A 120 -7.57 1.60 1.17
C ILE A 120 -6.59 1.67 2.32
N ARG A 121 -5.33 1.31 2.05
CA ARG A 121 -4.25 1.63 3.00
C ARG A 121 -4.00 3.13 2.99
N TYR A 122 -4.25 3.78 4.12
CA TYR A 122 -4.02 5.21 4.27
C TYR A 122 -2.65 5.50 4.89
N TYR A 123 -1.85 6.32 4.22
CA TYR A 123 -0.56 6.79 4.70
C TYR A 123 -0.72 8.19 5.30
N PHE A 124 -0.54 8.28 6.61
CA PHE A 124 -0.70 9.54 7.37
C PHE A 124 0.52 10.45 7.14
N ALA A 125 0.36 11.47 6.30
CA ALA A 125 1.43 12.41 5.98
C ALA A 125 1.48 13.60 6.96
N GLY A 126 2.64 14.28 7.03
CA GLY A 126 2.79 15.57 7.73
C GLY A 126 3.10 15.49 9.23
N ALA A 127 3.41 14.29 9.74
CA ALA A 127 3.85 14.08 11.13
C ALA A 127 5.37 13.80 11.26
N ASP A 128 6.12 13.88 10.17
CA ASP A 128 7.57 13.66 10.08
C ASP A 128 8.39 14.58 11.02
N ARG A 129 7.81 15.72 11.41
CA ARG A 129 8.41 16.69 12.36
C ARG A 129 7.61 16.86 13.66
N SER A 130 6.58 16.04 13.88
CA SER A 130 5.69 16.15 15.05
C SER A 130 5.51 14.79 15.74
N PRO A 131 6.39 14.43 16.68
CA PRO A 131 6.27 13.18 17.46
C PRO A 131 4.93 13.05 18.19
N ARG A 132 4.35 14.19 18.61
CA ARG A 132 3.03 14.25 19.25
C ARG A 132 1.92 13.83 18.29
N ASP A 133 1.87 14.40 17.09
CA ASP A 133 0.83 14.05 16.12
C ASP A 133 1.01 12.62 15.61
N LEU A 134 2.26 12.15 15.46
CA LEU A 134 2.57 10.76 15.15
C LEU A 134 2.02 9.79 16.22
N THR A 135 2.20 10.16 17.49
CA THR A 135 1.69 9.40 18.63
C THR A 135 0.15 9.37 18.63
N ILE A 136 -0.50 10.50 18.35
CA ILE A 136 -1.98 10.56 18.23
C ILE A 136 -2.45 9.64 17.10
N ALA A 137 -1.83 9.71 15.92
CA ALA A 137 -2.19 8.88 14.79
C ALA A 137 -2.06 7.38 15.14
N ALA A 138 -0.93 6.97 15.70
CA ALA A 138 -0.66 5.57 16.05
C ALA A 138 -1.66 5.00 17.09
N HIS A 139 -1.98 5.77 18.13
CA HIS A 139 -2.98 5.37 19.14
C HIS A 139 -4.40 5.30 18.58
N ASN A 140 -4.67 5.98 17.46
CA ASN A 140 -5.95 6.02 16.80
C ASN A 140 -6.01 5.18 15.52
N GLY A 141 -5.16 4.16 15.42
CA GLY A 141 -5.25 3.13 14.38
C GLY A 141 -4.28 3.30 13.21
N ALA A 142 -3.55 4.41 13.10
CA ALA A 142 -2.54 4.55 12.05
C ALA A 142 -1.43 3.51 12.22
N ARG A 143 -1.09 2.84 11.12
CA ARG A 143 0.03 1.89 11.02
C ARG A 143 1.02 2.26 9.93
N HIS A 144 0.61 3.12 9.00
CA HIS A 144 1.39 3.53 7.85
C HIS A 144 1.46 5.05 7.80
N VAL A 145 2.65 5.59 7.61
CA VAL A 145 2.89 7.04 7.54
C VAL A 145 3.61 7.38 6.26
N LEU A 146 3.38 8.60 5.74
CA LEU A 146 4.20 9.14 4.67
C LEU A 146 5.14 10.18 5.24
N PHE A 147 6.44 9.96 5.06
CA PHE A 147 7.49 10.92 5.41
C PHE A 147 8.20 11.43 4.15
N SER A 148 8.76 12.62 4.23
CA SER A 148 9.53 13.23 3.15
C SER A 148 11.02 13.15 3.45
N TYR A 149 11.81 12.57 2.54
CA TYR A 149 13.27 12.52 2.66
C TYR A 149 13.89 13.91 2.85
N ALA A 150 13.39 14.92 2.11
CA ALA A 150 13.82 16.31 2.28
C ALA A 150 13.74 16.81 3.74
N HIS A 151 12.76 16.33 4.52
CA HIS A 151 12.63 16.66 5.95
C HIS A 151 13.44 15.73 6.88
N LEU A 152 13.70 14.49 6.46
CA LEU A 152 14.38 13.47 7.27
C LEU A 152 15.90 13.49 7.20
N ARG A 153 16.50 13.86 6.06
CA ARG A 153 17.93 13.72 5.74
C ARG A 153 18.95 14.37 6.70
N GLY A 154 18.49 15.09 7.71
CA GLY A 154 19.30 15.66 8.80
C GLY A 154 18.82 15.29 10.21
N ARG A 155 17.96 14.28 10.35
CA ARG A 155 17.30 13.91 11.61
C ARG A 155 17.52 12.43 11.91
N ARG A 156 17.81 12.12 13.19
CA ARG A 156 18.04 10.73 13.64
C ARG A 156 16.89 10.13 14.45
N ALA A 157 16.13 10.96 15.17
CA ALA A 157 15.10 10.47 16.11
C ALA A 157 13.84 9.90 15.43
N TRP A 158 13.59 10.20 14.15
CA TRP A 158 12.37 9.77 13.45
C TRP A 158 12.23 8.24 13.45
N LYS A 159 13.33 7.51 13.20
CA LYS A 159 13.33 6.04 13.13
C LYS A 159 12.96 5.41 14.46
N GLN A 160 13.49 5.94 15.57
CA GLN A 160 13.15 5.49 16.92
C GLN A 160 11.66 5.68 17.23
N HIS A 161 11.06 6.79 16.80
CA HIS A 161 9.62 7.00 16.98
C HIS A 161 8.78 6.04 16.13
N VAL A 162 9.17 5.81 14.87
CA VAL A 162 8.50 4.85 13.98
C VAL A 162 8.54 3.43 14.57
N GLN A 163 9.72 2.98 15.00
CA GLN A 163 9.91 1.65 15.60
C GLN A 163 9.12 1.51 16.90
N ARG A 164 9.22 2.48 17.83
CA ARG A 164 8.50 2.48 19.11
C ARG A 164 6.98 2.39 18.93
N LEU A 165 6.45 3.04 17.89
CA LEU A 165 5.01 3.06 17.59
C LEU A 165 4.57 1.91 16.67
N GLY A 166 5.50 1.06 16.21
CA GLY A 166 5.21 -0.04 15.29
C GLY A 166 4.69 0.42 13.94
N LEU A 167 5.17 1.56 13.43
CA LEU A 167 4.75 2.16 12.17
C LEU A 167 5.61 1.68 11.00
N ARG A 168 5.06 1.79 9.79
CA ARG A 168 5.75 1.57 8.51
C ARG A 168 5.72 2.85 7.67
N VAL A 169 6.80 3.10 6.93
CA VAL A 169 6.99 4.35 6.21
C VAL A 169 6.83 4.13 4.69
N LEU A 170 5.99 4.96 4.07
CA LEU A 170 6.07 5.30 2.66
C LEU A 170 6.94 6.56 2.54
N LEU A 171 8.03 6.49 1.78
CA LEU A 171 8.95 7.62 1.63
C LEU A 171 8.66 8.38 0.34
N ASP A 172 8.39 9.67 0.47
CA ASP A 172 8.42 10.62 -0.65
C ASP A 172 9.78 11.32 -0.69
N SER A 173 10.27 11.66 -1.89
CA SER A 173 11.53 12.39 -2.04
C SER A 173 11.44 13.79 -1.42
N GLY A 174 10.26 14.42 -1.48
CA GLY A 174 10.04 15.81 -1.10
C GLY A 174 10.35 16.83 -2.19
N ALA A 175 10.64 16.39 -3.43
CA ALA A 175 11.01 17.27 -4.54
C ALA A 175 10.00 18.40 -4.77
N PHE A 176 8.70 18.09 -4.74
CA PHE A 176 7.65 19.10 -4.88
C PHE A 176 7.65 20.15 -3.75
N SER A 177 7.96 19.74 -2.52
CA SER A 177 8.05 20.66 -1.38
C SER A 177 9.28 21.57 -1.48
N VAL A 178 10.42 21.02 -1.90
CA VAL A 178 11.65 21.78 -2.17
C VAL A 178 11.41 22.80 -3.28
N TRP A 179 10.83 22.38 -4.40
CA TRP A 179 10.49 23.25 -5.52
C TRP A 179 9.54 24.38 -5.10
N ARG A 180 8.45 24.08 -4.37
CA ARG A 180 7.53 25.12 -3.89
C ARG A 180 8.18 26.12 -2.94
N ALA A 181 9.11 25.68 -2.11
CA ALA A 181 9.83 26.58 -1.21
C ALA A 181 10.80 27.49 -1.99
N ALA A 182 11.48 26.97 -3.00
CA ALA A 182 12.35 27.76 -3.88
C ALA A 182 11.54 28.85 -4.63
N GLN A 183 10.35 28.51 -5.13
CA GLN A 183 9.42 29.48 -5.74
C GLN A 183 8.97 30.59 -4.75
N GLN A 184 9.05 30.34 -3.45
CA GLN A 184 8.77 31.31 -2.39
C GLN A 184 10.03 32.05 -1.90
N GLY A 185 11.16 31.93 -2.61
CA GLY A 185 12.43 32.55 -2.23
C GLY A 185 13.15 31.90 -1.04
N LYS A 186 12.75 30.69 -0.64
CA LYS A 186 13.44 29.97 0.45
C LYS A 186 14.58 29.13 -0.11
N ALA A 187 15.78 29.33 0.43
CA ALA A 187 16.92 28.48 0.14
C ALA A 187 16.73 27.11 0.80
N ILE A 188 16.40 26.09 0.00
CA ILE A 188 16.39 24.69 0.44
C ILE A 188 17.36 23.92 -0.44
N ALA A 189 18.28 23.17 0.18
CA ALA A 189 19.25 22.37 -0.55
C ALA A 189 18.55 21.38 -1.50
N PRO A 190 19.06 21.17 -2.72
CA PRO A 190 18.52 20.18 -3.64
C PRO A 190 18.62 18.77 -3.07
N ILE A 191 17.83 17.85 -3.59
CA ILE A 191 17.89 16.43 -3.20
C ILE A 191 18.90 15.74 -4.10
N ASP A 192 19.93 15.17 -3.49
CA ASP A 192 20.88 14.30 -4.19
C ASP A 192 20.31 12.87 -4.31
N LEU A 193 20.36 12.31 -5.52
CA LEU A 193 19.78 10.99 -5.81
C LEU A 193 20.57 9.86 -5.13
N ALA A 194 21.91 9.93 -5.13
CA ALA A 194 22.74 8.89 -4.53
C ALA A 194 22.52 8.82 -3.01
N ALA A 195 22.40 9.97 -2.35
CA ALA A 195 22.04 10.06 -0.94
C ALA A 195 20.62 9.55 -0.68
N TYR A 196 19.66 9.82 -1.57
CA TYR A 196 18.30 9.28 -1.45
C TYR A 196 18.26 7.75 -1.57
N ILE A 197 18.99 7.17 -2.54
CA ILE A 197 19.15 5.72 -2.71
C ILE A 197 19.76 5.10 -1.45
N SER A 198 20.87 5.66 -0.98
CA SER A 198 21.59 5.18 0.21
C SER A 198 20.70 5.20 1.45
N PHE A 199 19.93 6.29 1.64
CA PHE A 199 18.99 6.43 2.75
C PHE A 199 17.89 5.35 2.72
N ILE A 200 17.36 5.03 1.54
CA ILE A 200 16.36 3.96 1.39
C ILE A 200 16.97 2.61 1.77
N GLN A 201 18.17 2.31 1.28
CA GLN A 201 18.87 1.04 1.54
C GLN A 201 19.20 0.87 3.04
N GLU A 202 19.65 1.93 3.71
CA GLU A 202 19.97 1.91 5.16
C GLU A 202 18.75 1.66 6.06
N HIS A 203 17.55 1.97 5.57
CA HIS A 203 16.34 2.05 6.40
C HIS A 203 15.19 1.14 5.91
N GLN A 204 15.50 0.09 5.14
CA GLN A 204 14.53 -0.91 4.69
C GLN A 204 13.82 -1.66 5.84
N ASP A 205 14.36 -1.61 7.05
CA ASP A 205 13.73 -2.19 8.24
C ASP A 205 12.43 -1.45 8.65
N VAL A 206 12.27 -0.19 8.24
CA VAL A 206 11.08 0.64 8.53
C VAL A 206 10.42 1.24 7.29
N ILE A 207 11.19 1.49 6.23
CA ILE A 207 10.68 1.96 4.93
C ILE A 207 10.13 0.76 4.17
N GLN A 208 8.82 0.78 3.93
CA GLN A 208 8.12 -0.29 3.25
C GLN A 208 7.98 -0.05 1.74
N ALA A 209 7.86 1.22 1.34
CA ALA A 209 7.73 1.63 -0.05
C ALA A 209 8.24 3.06 -0.19
N TYR A 210 8.51 3.47 -1.42
CA TYR A 210 9.05 4.78 -1.72
C TYR A 210 8.71 5.18 -3.16
N PHE A 211 8.59 6.48 -3.40
CA PHE A 211 8.50 7.05 -4.74
C PHE A 211 9.89 7.32 -5.31
N ASN A 212 9.98 7.42 -6.63
CA ASN A 212 11.19 7.92 -7.30
C ASN A 212 11.44 9.40 -6.96
N LEU A 213 12.64 9.89 -7.25
CA LEU A 213 12.95 11.32 -7.16
C LEU A 213 12.44 12.03 -8.42
N ASP A 214 11.43 12.87 -8.27
CA ASP A 214 10.92 13.69 -9.36
C ASP A 214 11.80 14.91 -9.64
N VAL A 215 11.95 15.23 -10.93
CA VAL A 215 12.51 16.50 -11.40
C VAL A 215 11.35 17.33 -11.94
N ILE A 216 10.90 18.31 -11.16
CA ILE A 216 9.69 19.10 -11.47
C ILE A 216 9.88 19.85 -12.79
N GLY A 217 9.03 19.55 -13.76
CA GLY A 217 9.10 20.12 -15.11
C GLY A 217 9.95 19.33 -16.10
N ASP A 218 10.60 18.24 -15.68
CA ASP A 218 11.44 17.39 -16.52
C ASP A 218 11.09 15.89 -16.35
N PRO A 219 10.17 15.38 -17.18
CA PRO A 219 9.80 13.96 -17.17
C PRO A 219 10.94 13.02 -17.60
N ALA A 220 11.87 13.48 -18.44
CA ALA A 220 12.98 12.67 -18.90
C ALA A 220 13.99 12.43 -17.78
N ALA A 221 14.37 13.48 -17.05
CA ALA A 221 15.22 13.36 -15.87
C ALA A 221 14.54 12.57 -14.74
N THR A 222 13.22 12.73 -14.57
CA THR A 222 12.43 11.91 -13.62
C THR A 222 12.52 10.41 -13.96
N ARG A 223 12.43 10.06 -15.24
CA ARG A 223 12.58 8.68 -15.74
C ARG A 223 14.00 8.16 -15.50
N GLN A 224 15.02 8.96 -15.83
CA GLN A 224 16.42 8.60 -15.59
C GLN A 224 16.70 8.34 -14.10
N ASN A 225 16.13 9.14 -13.19
CA ASN A 225 16.22 8.89 -11.76
C ASN A 225 15.60 7.55 -11.36
N ALA A 226 14.43 7.22 -11.92
CA ALA A 226 13.77 5.95 -11.65
C ALA A 226 14.60 4.74 -12.14
N GLU A 227 15.18 4.85 -13.35
CA GLU A 227 16.07 3.82 -13.91
C GLU A 227 17.34 3.63 -13.08
N GLN A 228 17.96 4.71 -12.59
CA GLN A 228 19.12 4.64 -11.71
C GLN A 228 18.79 4.01 -10.35
N MET A 229 17.62 4.31 -9.78
CA MET A 229 17.14 3.64 -8.57
C MET A 229 16.94 2.13 -8.81
N GLN A 230 16.38 1.76 -9.96
CA GLN A 230 16.21 0.35 -10.35
C GLN A 230 17.54 -0.37 -10.55
N ALA A 231 18.51 0.27 -11.19
CA ALA A 231 19.87 -0.25 -11.34
C ALA A 231 20.56 -0.47 -9.97
N ALA A 232 20.20 0.31 -8.95
CA ALA A 232 20.64 0.13 -7.57
C ALA A 232 19.85 -0.95 -6.78
N GLY A 233 18.99 -1.73 -7.46
CA GLY A 233 18.19 -2.81 -6.86
C GLY A 233 16.93 -2.33 -6.14
N LEU A 234 16.53 -1.06 -6.31
CA LEU A 234 15.30 -0.52 -5.73
C LEU A 234 14.11 -0.67 -6.68
N GLN A 235 12.90 -0.63 -6.13
CA GLN A 235 11.65 -0.73 -6.89
C GLN A 235 10.71 0.43 -6.48
N PRO A 236 10.98 1.67 -6.93
CA PRO A 236 10.14 2.81 -6.59
C PRO A 236 8.74 2.65 -7.17
N ILE A 237 7.72 3.12 -6.45
CA ILE A 237 6.36 3.24 -6.98
C ILE A 237 6.39 4.32 -8.07
N PRO A 238 6.05 3.99 -9.34
CA PRO A 238 6.00 4.99 -10.40
C PRO A 238 4.78 5.90 -10.22
N VAL A 239 4.93 7.16 -10.64
CA VAL A 239 3.86 8.17 -10.61
C VAL A 239 3.41 8.49 -12.02
N TRP A 240 2.16 8.17 -12.35
CA TRP A 240 1.50 8.73 -13.52
C TRP A 240 0.87 10.08 -13.18
N HIS A 241 1.13 11.09 -14.01
CA HIS A 241 0.60 12.44 -13.81
C HIS A 241 -0.71 12.62 -14.56
N ALA A 242 -1.79 12.97 -13.86
CA ALA A 242 -3.14 13.05 -14.44
C ALA A 242 -3.33 14.09 -15.57
N GLY A 243 -2.31 14.90 -15.86
CA GLY A 243 -2.28 15.85 -16.97
C GLY A 243 -1.45 15.40 -18.18
N THR A 244 -0.79 14.24 -18.12
CA THR A 244 0.04 13.70 -19.22
C THR A 244 -0.73 12.72 -20.10
N ASP A 245 -0.08 12.26 -21.17
CA ASP A 245 -0.65 11.31 -22.11
C ASP A 245 -0.92 9.94 -21.46
N LEU A 246 -1.94 9.28 -21.98
CA LEU A 246 -2.44 7.98 -21.57
C LEU A 246 -1.52 6.84 -22.01
N GLN A 247 -0.74 7.07 -23.06
CA GLN A 247 0.30 6.15 -23.48
C GLN A 247 1.32 5.92 -22.35
N GLU A 248 1.64 6.95 -21.55
CA GLU A 248 2.51 6.81 -20.39
C GLU A 248 1.90 5.89 -19.32
N LEU A 249 0.61 6.07 -19.01
CA LEU A 249 -0.09 5.17 -18.09
C LEU A 249 -0.08 3.73 -18.62
N GLN A 250 -0.36 3.54 -19.91
CA GLN A 250 -0.34 2.21 -20.53
C GLN A 250 1.04 1.55 -20.45
N GLN A 251 2.12 2.31 -20.66
CA GLN A 251 3.49 1.81 -20.49
C GLN A 251 3.75 1.36 -19.05
N LEU A 252 3.34 2.14 -18.05
CA LEU A 252 3.49 1.74 -16.63
C LEU A 252 2.67 0.49 -16.29
N ILE A 253 1.48 0.32 -16.88
CA ILE A 253 0.67 -0.91 -16.72
C ILE A 253 1.40 -2.12 -17.31
N GLN A 254 2.02 -1.97 -18.49
CA GLN A 254 2.78 -3.03 -19.14
C GLN A 254 4.03 -3.46 -18.36
N GLN A 255 4.60 -2.55 -17.57
CA GLN A 255 5.71 -2.85 -16.65
C GLN A 255 5.28 -3.62 -15.39
N GLU A 256 3.96 -3.86 -15.21
CA GLU A 256 3.40 -4.69 -14.15
C GLU A 256 3.76 -4.25 -12.72
N HIS A 257 3.93 -2.95 -12.47
CA HIS A 257 4.21 -2.45 -11.13
C HIS A 257 3.13 -2.91 -10.13
N PRO A 258 3.50 -3.32 -8.90
CA PRO A 258 2.53 -3.73 -7.86
C PRO A 258 1.49 -2.66 -7.56
N VAL A 259 1.90 -1.39 -7.65
CA VAL A 259 1.08 -0.20 -7.45
C VAL A 259 1.58 0.88 -8.41
N ILE A 260 0.67 1.70 -8.94
CA ILE A 260 1.00 2.93 -9.68
C ILE A 260 0.36 4.11 -8.94
N ALA A 261 1.10 5.17 -8.68
CA ALA A 261 0.54 6.38 -8.10
C ALA A 261 -0.08 7.30 -9.15
N ILE A 262 -1.16 7.98 -8.79
CA ILE A 262 -1.78 9.01 -9.61
C ILE A 262 -1.51 10.37 -8.97
N GLY A 263 -0.60 11.11 -9.59
CA GLY A 263 -0.13 12.44 -9.19
C GLY A 263 -0.60 13.57 -10.11
N GLY A 264 -0.02 14.76 -9.94
CA GLY A 264 -0.30 15.92 -10.79
C GLY A 264 -1.74 16.47 -10.69
N THR A 265 -2.49 16.11 -9.64
CA THR A 265 -3.90 16.53 -9.47
C THR A 265 -4.08 17.77 -8.58
N VAL A 266 -2.98 18.32 -8.05
CA VAL A 266 -2.99 19.54 -7.24
C VAL A 266 -3.52 20.70 -8.09
N GLY A 267 -4.40 21.53 -7.51
CA GLY A 267 -5.06 22.64 -8.23
C GLY A 267 -6.23 22.22 -9.13
N MET A 268 -6.44 20.93 -9.40
CA MET A 268 -7.59 20.48 -10.18
C MET A 268 -8.88 20.50 -9.35
N SER A 269 -9.96 20.99 -9.96
CA SER A 269 -11.30 20.88 -9.38
C SER A 269 -11.66 19.41 -9.12
N GLU A 270 -12.50 19.17 -8.11
CA GLU A 270 -12.91 17.80 -7.80
C GLU A 270 -13.69 17.15 -8.96
N LYS A 271 -14.49 17.95 -9.71
CA LYS A 271 -15.17 17.49 -10.92
C LYS A 271 -14.17 16.97 -11.97
N ARG A 272 -13.06 17.70 -12.19
CA ARG A 272 -12.00 17.27 -13.13
C ARG A 272 -11.33 16.00 -12.66
N ARG A 273 -10.93 15.93 -11.38
CA ARG A 273 -10.34 14.72 -10.77
C ARG A 273 -11.26 13.51 -10.90
N ARG A 274 -12.53 13.65 -10.54
CA ARG A 274 -13.54 12.59 -10.66
C ARG A 274 -13.67 12.06 -12.09
N ARG A 275 -13.66 12.95 -13.09
CA ARG A 275 -13.72 12.55 -14.51
C ARG A 275 -12.51 11.70 -14.89
N ILE A 276 -11.30 12.14 -14.52
CA ILE A 276 -10.06 11.41 -14.81
C ILE A 276 -10.05 10.05 -14.11
N PHE A 277 -10.33 10.02 -12.80
CA PHE A 277 -10.33 8.78 -12.03
C PHE A 277 -11.38 7.78 -12.54
N ARG A 278 -12.60 8.25 -12.85
CA ARG A 278 -13.63 7.40 -13.48
C ARG A 278 -13.12 6.79 -14.77
N TRP A 279 -12.44 7.57 -15.59
CA TRP A 279 -11.94 7.10 -16.86
C TRP A 279 -10.78 6.10 -16.68
N VAL A 280 -9.84 6.35 -15.75
CA VAL A 280 -8.76 5.42 -15.40
C VAL A 280 -9.29 4.10 -14.85
N PHE A 281 -10.17 4.14 -13.84
CA PHE A 281 -10.73 2.92 -13.24
C PHE A 281 -11.67 2.16 -14.17
N ARG A 282 -12.24 2.82 -15.20
CA ARG A 282 -12.97 2.13 -16.26
C ARG A 282 -12.05 1.32 -17.18
N LEU A 283 -10.86 1.86 -17.48
CA LEU A 283 -9.89 1.17 -18.35
C LEU A 283 -9.10 0.09 -17.62
N TYR A 284 -8.74 0.36 -16.36
CA TYR A 284 -7.87 -0.51 -15.56
C TYR A 284 -8.51 -0.82 -14.20
N PRO A 285 -9.69 -1.47 -14.16
CA PRO A 285 -10.47 -1.68 -12.93
C PRO A 285 -9.75 -2.52 -11.87
N GLU A 286 -8.86 -3.42 -12.31
CA GLU A 286 -8.15 -4.33 -11.43
C GLU A 286 -6.79 -3.79 -10.94
N GLN A 287 -6.25 -2.76 -11.62
CA GLN A 287 -4.95 -2.21 -11.28
C GLN A 287 -4.96 -1.55 -9.90
N ASN A 288 -3.89 -1.79 -9.14
CA ASN A 288 -3.68 -1.12 -7.87
C ASN A 288 -3.19 0.31 -8.09
N PHE A 289 -4.03 1.29 -7.75
CA PHE A 289 -3.66 2.70 -7.78
C PHE A 289 -3.49 3.30 -6.39
N HIS A 290 -2.48 4.16 -6.24
CA HIS A 290 -2.27 5.01 -5.09
C HIS A 290 -2.74 6.44 -5.39
N PHE A 291 -3.61 7.01 -4.54
CA PHE A 291 -4.05 8.39 -4.69
C PHE A 291 -3.12 9.35 -3.92
N LEU A 292 -2.23 10.04 -4.66
CA LEU A 292 -1.37 11.07 -4.09
C LEU A 292 -2.21 12.27 -3.61
N GLY A 293 -2.08 12.62 -2.33
CA GLY A 293 -2.84 13.71 -1.74
C GLY A 293 -4.35 13.45 -1.60
N GLY A 294 -4.76 12.19 -1.53
CA GLY A 294 -6.15 11.76 -1.36
C GLY A 294 -6.71 12.07 0.02
N SER A 295 -7.53 13.11 0.15
CA SER A 295 -8.29 13.41 1.39
C SER A 295 -9.69 13.99 1.15
N SER A 296 -10.31 13.67 0.01
CA SER A 296 -11.67 14.10 -0.33
C SER A 296 -12.62 12.90 -0.41
N ARG A 297 -13.92 13.17 -0.67
CA ARG A 297 -14.94 12.15 -1.00
C ARG A 297 -14.60 11.29 -2.23
N LEU A 298 -13.51 11.59 -2.94
CA LEU A 298 -13.01 10.71 -4.01
C LEU A 298 -12.28 9.48 -3.47
N LEU A 299 -11.88 9.46 -2.19
CA LEU A 299 -11.32 8.28 -1.52
C LEU A 299 -12.31 7.10 -1.55
N THR A 300 -13.58 7.35 -1.22
CA THR A 300 -14.61 6.30 -1.17
C THR A 300 -15.38 6.15 -2.47
N ALA A 301 -15.14 7.01 -3.47
CA ALA A 301 -15.83 6.96 -4.75
C ALA A 301 -15.17 6.01 -5.78
N PHE A 302 -13.96 5.51 -5.50
CA PHE A 302 -13.18 4.68 -6.41
C PHE A 302 -12.41 3.60 -5.64
N PRO A 303 -12.09 2.45 -6.27
CA PRO A 303 -11.45 1.32 -5.61
C PRO A 303 -9.94 1.50 -5.48
N TRP A 304 -9.53 2.56 -4.77
CA TRP A 304 -8.11 2.83 -4.50
C TRP A 304 -7.47 1.68 -3.71
N PHE A 305 -6.22 1.37 -4.03
CA PHE A 305 -5.42 0.42 -3.26
C PHE A 305 -4.81 1.09 -2.03
N SER A 306 -4.42 2.35 -2.18
CA SER A 306 -3.90 3.18 -1.10
C SER A 306 -4.04 4.66 -1.41
N ALA A 307 -3.82 5.50 -0.39
CA ALA A 307 -3.78 6.95 -0.54
C ALA A 307 -2.91 7.54 0.58
N ASP A 308 -2.41 8.75 0.36
CA ASP A 308 -1.76 9.55 1.39
C ASP A 308 -2.37 10.95 1.42
N SER A 309 -2.31 11.63 2.57
CA SER A 309 -2.45 13.09 2.64
C SER A 309 -2.24 13.58 4.07
N THR A 310 -2.02 14.89 4.21
CA THR A 310 -2.08 15.60 5.50
C THR A 310 -3.50 15.86 5.99
N GLY A 311 -4.53 15.40 5.26
CA GLY A 311 -5.94 15.72 5.48
C GLY A 311 -6.42 15.42 6.91
N TRP A 312 -5.94 14.34 7.52
CA TRP A 312 -6.29 13.98 8.90
C TRP A 312 -5.97 15.09 9.94
N LEU A 313 -5.03 16.00 9.64
CA LEU A 313 -4.65 17.14 10.49
C LEU A 313 -5.67 18.29 10.47
N VAL A 314 -6.71 18.25 9.62
CA VAL A 314 -7.76 19.29 9.58
C VAL A 314 -8.55 19.40 10.89
N GLY A 315 -8.59 18.33 11.69
CA GLY A 315 -9.15 18.36 13.05
C GLY A 315 -8.44 19.40 13.91
N ARG A 316 -7.12 19.26 14.07
CA ARG A 316 -6.30 20.20 14.81
C ARG A 316 -6.26 21.60 14.18
N LYS A 317 -6.17 21.70 12.86
CA LYS A 317 -6.02 23.00 12.16
C LYS A 317 -7.30 23.82 12.13
N TYR A 318 -8.46 23.16 11.98
CA TYR A 318 -9.71 23.81 11.62
C TYR A 318 -10.93 23.31 12.40
N GLY A 319 -10.77 22.38 13.36
CA GLY A 319 -11.91 21.77 14.06
C GLY A 319 -12.83 21.00 13.11
N ALA A 320 -12.25 20.23 12.17
CA ALA A 320 -13.01 19.54 11.13
C ALA A 320 -12.84 18.02 11.18
N LEU A 321 -13.92 17.32 10.83
CA LEU A 321 -13.96 15.87 10.66
C LEU A 321 -13.89 15.50 9.18
N ILE A 322 -13.35 14.31 8.90
CA ILE A 322 -13.37 13.66 7.59
C ILE A 322 -14.18 12.37 7.72
N ASP A 323 -15.11 12.18 6.80
CA ASP A 323 -15.89 10.97 6.61
C ASP A 323 -16.08 10.68 5.11
N ALA A 324 -16.96 9.73 4.77
CA ALA A 324 -17.20 9.31 3.39
C ALA A 324 -17.84 10.41 2.53
N GLN A 325 -18.48 11.40 3.15
CA GLN A 325 -19.11 12.53 2.47
C GLN A 325 -18.12 13.68 2.27
N GLY A 326 -17.00 13.69 3.00
CA GLY A 326 -15.89 14.61 2.83
C GLY A 326 -15.50 15.27 4.14
N GLN A 327 -14.99 16.50 4.04
CA GLN A 327 -14.64 17.30 5.21
C GLN A 327 -15.85 18.11 5.68
N ARG A 328 -16.15 18.08 6.97
CA ARG A 328 -17.17 18.91 7.62
C ARG A 328 -16.65 19.58 8.88
N ARG A 329 -17.12 20.79 9.19
CA ARG A 329 -16.82 21.44 10.48
C ARG A 329 -17.47 20.67 11.62
N ALA A 330 -16.81 20.66 12.77
CA ALA A 330 -17.27 20.05 14.02
C ALA A 330 -16.93 20.99 15.19
N PRO A 331 -17.62 22.15 15.30
CA PRO A 331 -17.34 23.16 16.32
C PRO A 331 -17.48 22.64 17.76
N GLU A 332 -18.26 21.58 17.95
CA GLU A 332 -18.54 20.94 19.24
C GLU A 332 -17.42 20.01 19.74
N ILE A 333 -16.35 19.80 18.95
CA ILE A 333 -15.25 18.89 19.26
C ILE A 333 -13.94 19.65 19.23
N ASN A 334 -13.09 19.47 20.25
CA ASN A 334 -11.76 20.09 20.22
C ASN A 334 -10.87 19.49 19.12
N GLY A 335 -9.88 20.26 18.66
CA GLY A 335 -9.06 19.86 17.51
C GLY A 335 -8.32 18.53 17.66
N LEU A 336 -7.91 18.16 18.88
CA LEU A 336 -7.24 16.87 19.14
C LEU A 336 -8.20 15.69 19.03
N GLN A 337 -9.40 15.82 19.59
CA GLN A 337 -10.46 14.83 19.47
C GLN A 337 -10.90 14.67 18.00
N ALA A 338 -11.02 15.78 17.26
CA ALA A 338 -11.31 15.75 15.84
C ALA A 338 -10.21 15.03 15.04
N THR A 339 -8.94 15.32 15.32
CA THR A 339 -7.80 14.61 14.71
C THR A 339 -7.81 13.12 15.03
N ALA A 340 -8.10 12.72 16.27
CA ALA A 340 -8.22 11.33 16.66
C ALA A 340 -9.32 10.59 15.87
N ARG A 341 -10.50 11.21 15.72
CA ARG A 341 -11.61 10.66 14.91
C ARG A 341 -11.24 10.52 13.44
N ASN A 342 -10.55 11.52 12.87
CA ASN A 342 -10.06 11.44 11.50
C ASN A 342 -9.09 10.26 11.30
N CYS A 343 -8.21 10.02 12.28
CA CYS A 343 -7.31 8.88 12.25
C CYS A 343 -8.06 7.54 12.26
N GLN A 344 -9.07 7.41 13.13
CA GLN A 344 -9.89 6.20 13.22
C GLN A 344 -10.65 5.92 11.93
N TYR A 345 -11.25 6.96 11.33
CA TYR A 345 -11.95 6.84 10.05
C TYR A 345 -11.01 6.42 8.92
N LEU A 346 -9.88 7.12 8.75
CA LEU A 346 -8.96 6.84 7.64
C LEU A 346 -8.27 5.48 7.80
N ALA A 347 -7.97 5.06 9.04
CA ALA A 347 -7.42 3.74 9.33
C ALA A 347 -8.44 2.61 9.07
N SER A 348 -9.74 2.86 9.24
CA SER A 348 -10.77 1.84 9.01
C SER A 348 -10.99 1.53 7.52
N LEU A 349 -10.60 2.43 6.62
CA LEU A 349 -10.71 2.23 5.17
C LEU A 349 -9.93 1.00 4.68
N GLU A 350 -8.88 0.58 5.39
CA GLU A 350 -8.10 -0.60 5.04
C GLU A 350 -8.86 -1.92 5.27
N ALA A 351 -9.85 -1.91 6.17
CA ALA A 351 -10.68 -3.07 6.52
C ALA A 351 -12.06 -3.08 5.84
N ALA A 352 -12.45 -2.00 5.16
CA ALA A 352 -13.76 -1.86 4.51
C ALA A 352 -13.83 -2.50 3.11
N GLY A 353 -12.84 -3.31 2.75
CA GLY A 353 -12.63 -3.90 1.43
C GLY A 353 -13.06 -5.34 1.29
#